data_AF-A0A2N2AXE9-F1
#
_entry.id   AF-A0A2N2AXE9-F1
#
_cell.length_a   1.000
_cell.length_b   1.000
_cell.length_c   1.000
_cell.angle_alpha   90.00
_cell.angle_beta   90.00
_cell.angle_gamma   90.00
#
_symmetry.space_group_name_H-M   'P 1'
#
loop_
_entity.id
_entity.type
_entity.pdbx_description
1 polymer ?
#
loop_
_entity_poly.entity_id
_entity_poly.type
_entity_poly.pdbx_seq_one_letter_code
_entity_poly.pdbx_strand_id
1 'polypeptide(L)'
;MLELREGILDALVDDDESIVQIEEYLTYLKIDFSRTSVLELLQQLLDENKIKIEYPPEFKTLKKLNISNLEEYWFELTQEGHKEWGKI
;
A
#
# COMPACT_ATOMS: atom_id res chain seq x y z
N MET A 1 15.72 -10.49 -3.07
CA MET A 1 14.28 -10.83 -3.05
C MET A 1 13.66 -9.74 -2.21
N LEU A 2 12.68 -9.02 -2.76
CA LEU A 2 12.06 -7.92 -2.03
C LEU A 2 11.31 -8.50 -0.82
N GLU A 3 11.44 -7.83 0.32
CA GLU A 3 10.59 -8.09 1.49
C GLU A 3 9.18 -7.52 1.25
N LEU A 4 8.18 -7.96 2.01
CA LEU A 4 6.78 -7.56 1.80
C LEU A 4 6.58 -6.04 1.75
N ARG A 5 7.27 -5.30 2.63
CA ARG A 5 7.19 -3.83 2.66
C ARG A 5 7.74 -3.20 1.38
N GLU A 6 8.87 -3.71 0.91
CA GLU A 6 9.51 -3.25 -0.31
C GLU A 6 8.62 -3.56 -1.51
N GLY A 7 8.01 -4.75 -1.55
CA GLY A 7 7.04 -5.12 -2.59
C GLY A 7 5.79 -4.25 -2.62
N ILE A 8 5.24 -3.84 -1.46
CA ILE A 8 4.11 -2.89 -1.41
C ILE A 8 4.54 -1.51 -1.91
N LEU A 9 5.70 -1.01 -1.49
CA LEU A 9 6.19 0.29 -1.96
C LEU A 9 6.46 0.28 -3.48
N ASP A 10 7.01 -0.82 -3.99
CA ASP A 10 7.28 -1.02 -5.41
C ASP A 10 6.00 -1.13 -6.24
N ALA A 11 4.95 -1.76 -5.70
CA ALA A 11 3.63 -1.80 -6.35
C ALA A 11 3.03 -0.39 -6.56
N LEU A 12 3.35 0.56 -5.69
CA LEU A 12 2.75 1.89 -5.65
C LEU A 12 3.58 2.98 -6.34
N VAL A 13 4.71 2.64 -6.97
CA VAL A 13 5.65 3.64 -7.48
C VAL A 13 5.15 4.37 -8.73
N ASP A 14 4.43 3.66 -9.59
CA ASP A 14 4.06 4.13 -10.92
C ASP A 14 2.65 4.76 -10.97
N ASP A 15 1.70 4.27 -10.16
CA ASP A 15 0.33 4.78 -10.10
C ASP A 15 -0.35 4.47 -8.75
N ASP A 16 -1.57 4.95 -8.56
CA ASP A 16 -2.39 4.53 -7.42
C ASP A 16 -2.97 3.12 -7.61
N GLU A 17 -2.92 2.30 -6.57
CA GLU A 17 -3.32 0.89 -6.64
C GLU A 17 -4.29 0.51 -5.53
N SER A 18 -5.25 -0.35 -5.86
CA SER A 18 -6.09 -1.01 -4.86
C SER A 18 -5.35 -2.16 -4.17
N ILE A 19 -5.86 -2.63 -3.03
CA ILE A 19 -5.27 -3.80 -2.36
C ILE A 19 -5.23 -5.05 -3.25
N VAL A 20 -6.20 -5.22 -4.16
CA VAL A 20 -6.23 -6.36 -5.09
C VAL A 20 -5.04 -6.30 -6.03
N GLN A 21 -4.75 -5.13 -6.60
CA GLN A 21 -3.62 -4.93 -7.50
C GLN A 21 -2.28 -5.08 -6.78
N ILE A 22 -2.18 -4.60 -5.53
CA ILE A 22 -1.00 -4.82 -4.68
C ILE A 22 -0.78 -6.32 -4.45
N GLU A 23 -1.82 -7.08 -4.09
CA GLU A 23 -1.72 -8.53 -3.88
C GLU A 23 -1.35 -9.30 -5.17
N GLU A 24 -1.86 -8.88 -6.32
CA GLU A 24 -1.50 -9.42 -7.63
C GLU A 24 -0.02 -9.17 -7.94
N TYR A 25 0.49 -7.98 -7.67
CA TYR A 25 1.90 -7.63 -7.87
C TYR A 25 2.83 -8.41 -6.95
N LEU A 26 2.50 -8.53 -5.66
CA LEU A 26 3.24 -9.35 -4.70
C LEU A 26 3.30 -10.82 -5.13
N THR A 27 2.19 -11.34 -5.68
CA THR A 27 2.12 -12.69 -6.25
C THR A 27 3.05 -12.85 -7.45
N TYR A 28 3.09 -11.86 -8.36
CA TYR A 28 4.01 -11.83 -9.49
C TYR A 28 5.48 -11.86 -9.04
N LEU A 29 5.81 -11.11 -7.99
CA LEU A 29 7.13 -11.08 -7.36
C LEU A 29 7.46 -12.34 -6.55
N LYS A 30 6.50 -13.26 -6.39
CA LYS A 30 6.62 -14.49 -5.57
C LYS A 30 6.96 -14.20 -4.10
N ILE A 31 6.47 -13.07 -3.58
CA ILE A 31 6.56 -12.73 -2.16
C ILE A 31 5.47 -13.53 -1.43
N ASP A 32 5.82 -14.16 -0.31
CA ASP A 32 4.84 -14.84 0.54
C ASP A 32 4.10 -13.81 1.41
N PHE A 33 2.78 -13.82 1.38
CA PHE A 33 1.96 -12.87 2.14
C PHE A 33 0.61 -13.46 2.54
N SER A 34 0.02 -12.87 3.58
CA SER A 34 -1.39 -12.99 3.89
C SER A 34 -2.08 -11.65 3.70
N ARG A 35 -3.39 -11.66 3.45
CA ARG A 35 -4.17 -10.43 3.36
C ARG A 35 -4.10 -9.60 4.64
N THR A 36 -4.06 -10.26 5.80
CA THR A 36 -3.89 -9.60 7.10
C THR A 36 -2.57 -8.85 7.19
N SER A 37 -1.46 -9.46 6.78
CA SER A 37 -0.15 -8.80 6.79
C SER A 37 -0.07 -7.63 5.81
N VAL A 38 -0.73 -7.73 4.64
CA VAL A 38 -0.84 -6.60 3.70
C VAL A 38 -1.61 -5.44 4.33
N LEU A 39 -2.76 -5.71 4.95
CA LEU A 39 -3.56 -4.69 5.65
C LEU A 39 -2.79 -4.03 6.80
N GLU A 40 -2.12 -4.82 7.65
CA GLU A 40 -1.31 -4.31 8.76
C GLU A 40 -0.20 -3.38 8.25
N LEU A 41 0.44 -3.77 7.15
CA LEU A 41 1.53 -2.99 6.57
C LEU A 41 1.04 -1.73 5.86
N LEU A 42 -0.10 -1.78 5.16
CA LEU A 42 -0.75 -0.59 4.60
C LEU A 42 -1.15 0.39 5.71
N GLN A 43 -1.71 -0.10 6.82
CA GLN A 43 -2.02 0.74 7.98
C GLN A 43 -0.75 1.37 8.57
N GLN A 44 0.32 0.61 8.73
CA GLN A 44 1.60 1.13 9.21
C GLN A 44 2.16 2.21 8.28
N LEU A 45 2.14 1.97 6.96
CA LEU A 45 2.61 2.93 5.97
C LEU A 45 1.77 4.23 5.97
N LEU A 46 0.46 4.13 6.22
CA LEU A 46 -0.41 5.31 6.41
C LEU A 46 -0.02 6.09 7.67
N ASP A 47 0.14 5.39 8.80
CA ASP A 47 0.51 6.01 10.09
C ASP A 47 1.88 6.70 10.02
N GLU A 48 2.81 6.15 9.22
CA GLU A 48 4.13 6.71 8.94
C GLU A 48 4.14 7.77 7.82
N ASN A 49 2.96 8.11 7.26
CA ASN A 49 2.79 9.05 6.15
C ASN A 49 3.62 8.67 4.90
N LYS A 50 3.80 7.38 4.64
CA LYS A 50 4.49 6.83 3.46
C LYS A 50 3.57 6.63 2.28
N ILE A 51 2.30 6.33 2.57
CA ILE A 51 1.23 6.26 1.58
C ILE A 51 0.06 7.14 2.02
N LYS A 52 -0.83 7.43 1.09
CA LYS A 52 -2.12 8.09 1.32
C LYS A 52 -3.21 7.34 0.58
N ILE A 53 -4.47 7.52 1.01
CA ILE A 53 -5.63 7.10 0.24
C ILE A 53 -5.91 8.20 -0.79
N GLU A 54 -5.82 7.90 -2.08
CA GLU A 54 -6.09 8.85 -3.16
C GLU A 54 -7.56 8.77 -3.63
N TYR A 55 -8.15 7.57 -3.58
CA TYR A 55 -9.57 7.34 -3.87
C TYR A 55 -10.16 6.34 -2.85
N PRO A 56 -11.43 6.50 -2.43
CA PRO A 56 -12.37 7.58 -2.74
C PRO A 56 -12.03 8.92 -2.05
N PRO A 57 -12.41 10.08 -2.63
CA PRO A 57 -12.09 11.40 -2.06
C PRO A 57 -12.57 11.62 -0.62
N GLU A 58 -13.71 11.03 -0.25
CA GLU A 58 -14.30 11.11 1.09
C GLU A 58 -13.44 10.45 2.17
N PHE A 59 -12.49 9.59 1.79
CA PHE A 59 -11.60 8.88 2.70
C PHE A 59 -10.17 9.42 2.72
N LYS A 60 -9.87 10.52 2.03
CA LYS A 60 -8.52 11.15 2.04
C LYS A 60 -8.02 11.56 3.44
N THR A 61 -8.92 11.80 4.39
CA THR A 61 -8.59 12.15 5.77
C THR A 61 -8.67 10.98 6.74
N LEU A 62 -8.95 9.77 6.25
CA LEU A 62 -9.09 8.58 7.06
C LEU A 62 -7.73 8.21 7.65
N LYS A 63 -7.68 8.03 8.98
CA LYS A 63 -6.46 7.62 9.69
C LYS A 63 -6.37 6.13 9.95
N LYS A 64 -7.45 5.40 9.73
CA LYS A 64 -7.55 3.98 10.04
C LYS A 64 -8.33 3.26 8.98
N LEU A 65 -7.70 2.27 8.36
CA LEU A 65 -8.31 1.39 7.39
C LEU A 65 -9.39 0.54 8.03
N ASN A 66 -10.51 0.41 7.32
CA ASN A 66 -11.58 -0.50 7.67
C ASN A 66 -11.54 -1.69 6.70
N ILE A 67 -11.45 -2.89 7.27
CA ILE A 67 -11.38 -4.13 6.49
C ILE A 67 -12.65 -4.36 5.65
N SER A 68 -13.81 -3.84 6.08
CA SER A 68 -15.08 -4.12 5.42
C SER A 68 -15.23 -3.45 4.05
N ASN A 69 -14.43 -2.43 3.75
CA ASN A 69 -14.46 -1.69 2.48
C ASN A 69 -13.04 -1.40 1.96
N LEU A 70 -12.07 -2.20 2.38
CA LEU A 70 -10.66 -2.05 2.01
C LEU A 70 -10.41 -2.10 0.51
N GLU A 71 -11.23 -2.84 -0.23
CA GLU A 71 -11.16 -2.97 -1.69
C GLU A 71 -11.59 -1.70 -2.43
N GLU A 72 -12.28 -0.79 -1.76
CA GLU A 72 -12.68 0.49 -2.35
C GLU A 72 -11.52 1.49 -2.35
N TYR A 73 -10.50 1.28 -1.50
CA TYR A 73 -9.39 2.20 -1.32
C TYR A 73 -8.30 2.00 -2.36
N TRP A 74 -7.85 3.11 -2.93
CA TRP A 74 -6.69 3.21 -3.79
C TRP A 74 -5.63 4.00 -3.07
N PHE A 75 -4.42 3.45 -3.04
CA PHE A 75 -3.30 3.96 -2.30
C PHE A 75 -2.28 4.56 -3.26
N GLU A 76 -1.63 5.65 -2.85
CA GLU A 76 -0.54 6.28 -3.60
C GLU A 76 0.62 6.54 -2.64
N LEU A 77 1.87 6.45 -3.13
CA LEU A 77 3.02 6.90 -2.36
C LEU A 77 2.93 8.40 -2.06
N THR A 78 3.34 8.79 -0.85
CA THR A 78 3.67 10.19 -0.58
C THR A 78 5.10 10.49 -1.02
N GLN A 79 5.52 11.76 -0.91
CA GLN A 79 6.94 12.11 -1.06
C GLN A 79 7.86 11.34 -0.09
N GLU A 80 7.41 11.04 1.13
CA GLU A 80 8.20 10.26 2.09
C GLU A 80 8.21 8.77 1.76
N GLY A 81 7.17 8.27 1.09
CA GLY A 81 7.12 6.92 0.51
C GLY A 81 8.15 6.77 -0.62
N HIS A 82 8.15 7.68 -1.60
CA HIS A 82 9.13 7.65 -2.69
C HIS A 82 10.58 7.73 -2.21
N LYS A 83 10.86 8.51 -1.15
CA LYS A 83 12.21 8.56 -0.53
C LYS A 83 12.63 7.24 0.08
N GLU A 84 11.68 6.45 0.58
CA GLU A 84 11.95 5.13 1.13
C GLU A 84 12.13 4.11 0.02
N TRP A 85 11.24 4.11 -0.96
CA TRP A 85 11.35 3.26 -2.15
C TRP A 85 12.68 3.46 -2.87
N GLY A 86 13.16 4.69 -3.03
CA GLY A 86 14.45 4.98 -3.67
C GLY A 86 15.70 4.46 -2.94
N LYS A 87 15.54 3.76 -1.81
CA LYS A 87 16.63 3.08 -1.07
C LYS A 87 16.61 1.56 -1.25
N ILE A 88 15.62 1.02 -1.96
CA ILE A 88 15.44 -0.40 -2.28
C ILE A 88 16.39 -0.79 -3.42
#